data_AF-A0A895P9C7-F1
#
_entry.id   AF-A0A895P9C7-F1
#
_cell.length_a   1.000
_cell.length_b   1.000
_cell.length_c   1.000
_cell.angle_alpha   90.00
_cell.angle_beta   90.00
_cell.angle_gamma   90.00
#
_symmetry.space_group_name_H-M   'P 1'
#
loop_
_entity.id
_entity.type
_entity.pdbx_description
1 polymer ?
#
loop_
_entity_poly.entity_id
_entity_poly.type
_entity_poly.pdbx_seq_one_letter_code
_entity_poly.pdbx_strand_id
1 'polypeptide(L)'
;MKELPVTLLYSESLFRTIKYCSWWPENGFRTIDEARSWLSKFTQWYNLEHKHSGIKYVTPDERHRGIDAQILEARKKVYREARKRHPERWSKQLRDWELIQAVYLNPEKEAA
;
A
#
# COMPACT_ATOMS: atom_id res chain seq x y z
N MET A 1 -3.47 -12.10 24.52
CA MET A 1 -3.54 -12.20 23.04
C MET A 1 -4.86 -11.58 22.59
N LYS A 2 -4.86 -10.31 22.21
CA LYS A 2 -6.01 -9.69 21.52
C LYS A 2 -5.56 -9.51 20.08
N GLU A 3 -6.15 -10.28 19.17
CA GLU A 3 -6.14 -10.01 17.74
C GLU A 3 -6.80 -8.63 17.56
N LEU A 4 -6.00 -7.57 17.67
CA LEU A 4 -6.44 -6.24 17.27
C LEU A 4 -6.37 -6.21 15.75
N PRO A 5 -7.46 -5.79 15.05
CA PRO A 5 -7.40 -5.63 13.61
C PRO A 5 -6.23 -4.70 13.28
N VAL A 6 -5.55 -5.01 12.17
CA VAL A 6 -4.28 -4.46 11.66
C VAL A 6 -4.33 -2.93 11.38
N THR A 7 -5.33 -2.22 11.89
CA THR A 7 -5.72 -0.87 11.47
C THR A 7 -5.05 0.27 12.25
N LEU A 8 -4.52 0.07 13.46
CA LEU A 8 -4.21 1.21 14.35
C LEU A 8 -2.82 1.89 14.18
N LEU A 9 -1.73 1.19 13.85
CA LEU A 9 -0.43 1.88 13.59
C LEU A 9 -0.26 2.36 12.15
N TYR A 10 -1.18 2.01 11.25
CA TYR A 10 -1.27 2.64 9.94
C TYR A 10 -1.76 4.09 10.02
N SER A 11 -2.29 4.53 11.16
CA SER A 11 -2.87 5.88 11.30
C SER A 11 -1.83 6.99 11.10
N GLU A 12 -0.61 6.88 11.65
CA GLU A 12 0.42 7.91 11.49
C GLU A 12 0.97 7.99 10.05
N SER A 13 1.23 6.84 9.44
CA SER A 13 1.67 6.79 8.03
C SER A 13 0.57 7.31 7.10
N LEU A 14 -0.71 7.01 7.40
CA LEU A 14 -1.87 7.57 6.71
C LEU A 14 -1.95 9.09 6.86
N PHE A 15 -1.81 9.64 8.07
CA PHE A 15 -1.83 11.10 8.28
C PHE A 15 -0.70 11.80 7.53
N ARG A 16 0.47 11.17 7.46
CA ARG A 16 1.56 11.66 6.60
C ARG A 16 1.12 11.64 5.13
N THR A 17 0.62 10.53 4.61
CA THR A 17 0.15 10.45 3.21
C THR A 17 -0.92 11.50 2.89
N ILE A 18 -1.85 11.76 3.81
CA ILE A 18 -2.87 12.80 3.69
C ILE A 18 -2.24 14.19 3.51
N LYS A 19 -1.32 14.56 4.41
CA LYS A 19 -0.70 15.91 4.41
C LYS A 19 0.20 16.17 3.20
N TYR A 20 0.85 15.12 2.69
CA TYR A 20 1.76 15.22 1.54
C TYR A 20 1.08 14.83 0.21
N CYS A 21 -0.23 14.58 0.21
CA CYS A 21 -0.99 14.37 -1.01
C CYS A 21 -1.03 15.66 -1.82
N SER A 22 -0.83 15.59 -3.14
CA SER A 22 -0.88 16.76 -4.03
C SER A 22 -2.24 17.46 -4.06
N TRP A 23 -3.30 16.81 -3.58
CA TRP A 23 -4.66 17.37 -3.50
C TRP A 23 -4.95 18.01 -2.14
N TRP A 24 -3.97 18.04 -1.22
CA TRP A 24 -4.14 18.72 0.05
C TRP A 24 -4.38 20.22 -0.16
N PRO A 25 -5.42 20.81 0.43
CA PRO A 25 -5.71 22.23 0.24
C PRO A 25 -4.65 23.10 0.92
N GLU A 26 -3.98 23.97 0.16
CA GLU A 26 -2.93 24.87 0.65
C GLU A 26 -3.41 25.77 1.81
N ASN A 27 -4.66 26.24 1.72
CA ASN A 27 -5.28 27.12 2.71
C ASN A 27 -6.15 26.35 3.74
N GLY A 28 -6.10 25.02 3.76
CA GLY A 28 -6.97 24.20 4.59
C GLY A 28 -8.45 24.18 4.13
N PHE A 29 -9.32 23.73 5.02
CA PHE A 29 -10.77 23.66 4.77
C PHE A 29 -11.50 24.81 5.47
N ARG A 30 -12.48 25.42 4.80
CA ARG A 30 -13.27 26.52 5.38
C ARG A 30 -14.38 26.02 6.29
N THR A 31 -14.90 24.82 6.02
CA THR A 31 -15.97 24.20 6.79
C THR A 31 -15.67 22.74 7.09
N ILE A 32 -16.35 22.18 8.09
CA ILE A 32 -16.26 20.76 8.42
C ILE A 32 -16.78 19.90 7.26
N ASP A 33 -17.78 20.36 6.52
CA ASP A 33 -18.36 19.60 5.41
C ASP A 33 -17.42 19.53 4.21
N GLU A 34 -16.67 20.61 3.93
CA GLU A 34 -15.57 20.56 2.95
C GLU A 34 -14.51 19.53 3.35
N ALA A 35 -14.10 19.54 4.63
CA ALA A 35 -13.11 18.59 5.14
C ALA A 35 -13.60 17.14 5.03
N ARG A 36 -14.86 16.87 5.39
CA ARG A 36 -15.48 15.54 5.27
C ARG A 36 -15.55 15.08 3.81
N SER A 37 -16.03 15.94 2.91
CA SER A 37 -16.14 15.63 1.48
C SER A 37 -14.77 15.30 0.87
N TRP A 38 -13.75 16.09 1.22
CA TRP A 38 -12.38 15.81 0.79
C TRP A 38 -11.86 14.49 1.35
N LEU A 39 -12.03 14.26 2.66
CA LEU A 39 -11.55 13.03 3.30
C LEU A 39 -12.24 11.79 2.74
N SER A 40 -13.55 11.83 2.46
CA SER A 40 -14.25 10.72 1.82
C SER A 40 -13.68 10.39 0.44
N LYS A 41 -13.40 11.40 -0.38
CA LYS A 41 -12.77 11.21 -1.69
C LYS A 41 -11.36 10.63 -1.55
N PHE A 42 -10.58 11.17 -0.61
CA PHE A 42 -9.23 10.68 -0.33
C PHE A 42 -9.25 9.21 0.11
N THR A 43 -10.11 8.82 1.05
CA THR A 43 -10.22 7.45 1.54
C THR A 43 -10.63 6.49 0.44
N GLN A 44 -11.57 6.88 -0.43
CA GLN A 44 -11.97 6.06 -1.57
C GLN A 44 -10.78 5.81 -2.50
N TRP A 45 -10.07 6.88 -2.90
CA TRP A 45 -8.88 6.77 -3.74
C TRP A 45 -7.77 5.94 -3.07
N TYR A 46 -7.49 6.19 -1.79
CA TYR A 46 -6.44 5.50 -1.02
C TYR A 46 -6.67 3.98 -0.97
N ASN A 47 -7.93 3.55 -0.79
CA ASN A 47 -8.31 2.15 -0.65
C ASN A 47 -8.50 1.42 -1.97
N LEU A 48 -9.02 2.09 -3.00
CA LEU A 48 -9.46 1.44 -4.25
C LEU A 48 -8.50 1.66 -5.43
N GLU A 49 -7.70 2.73 -5.40
CA GLU A 49 -6.90 3.13 -6.56
C GLU A 49 -5.40 3.21 -6.25
N HIS A 50 -5.04 3.80 -5.10
CA HIS A 50 -3.65 4.01 -4.73
C HIS A 50 -2.95 2.69 -4.40
N LYS A 51 -1.87 2.41 -5.13
CA LYS A 51 -1.04 1.21 -4.96
C LYS A 51 0.11 1.49 -4.03
N HIS A 52 0.20 0.73 -2.95
CA HIS A 52 1.14 0.98 -1.86
C HIS A 52 2.41 0.16 -2.01
N SER A 53 3.57 0.81 -2.05
CA SER A 53 4.86 0.13 -2.19
C SER A 53 5.14 -0.86 -1.05
N GLY A 54 4.69 -0.53 0.17
CA GLY A 54 4.83 -1.37 1.36
C GLY A 54 4.09 -2.71 1.29
N ILE A 55 3.04 -2.80 0.45
CA ILE A 55 2.32 -4.05 0.15
C ILE A 55 2.47 -4.41 -1.33
N LYS A 56 3.68 -4.21 -1.88
CA LYS A 56 4.02 -4.64 -3.25
C LYS A 56 3.09 -4.09 -4.32
N TYR A 57 2.72 -2.81 -4.20
CA TYR A 57 1.90 -2.08 -5.17
C TYR A 57 0.54 -2.73 -5.44
N VAL A 58 -0.09 -3.34 -4.44
CA VAL A 58 -1.55 -3.62 -4.46
C VAL A 58 -2.29 -2.53 -3.70
N THR A 59 -3.59 -2.42 -3.91
CA THR A 59 -4.45 -1.51 -3.14
C THR A 59 -4.80 -2.13 -1.79
N PRO A 60 -5.17 -1.31 -0.79
CA PRO A 60 -5.63 -1.81 0.50
C PRO A 60 -6.86 -2.71 0.36
N ASP A 61 -7.80 -2.39 -0.54
CA ASP A 61 -8.97 -3.22 -0.81
C ASP A 61 -8.60 -4.57 -1.43
N GLU A 62 -7.70 -4.59 -2.42
CA GLU A 62 -7.21 -5.83 -3.04
C GLU A 62 -6.58 -6.77 -1.99
N ARG A 63 -5.78 -6.20 -1.07
CA ARG A 63 -5.20 -6.93 0.06
C ARG A 63 -6.27 -7.39 1.05
N HIS A 64 -7.20 -6.51 1.41
CA HIS A 64 -8.27 -6.83 2.35
C HIS A 64 -9.15 -7.98 1.86
N ARG A 65 -9.40 -8.03 0.55
CA ARG A 65 -10.17 -9.11 -0.11
C ARG A 65 -9.34 -10.37 -0.41
N GLY A 66 -8.04 -10.37 -0.11
CA GLY A 66 -7.14 -11.51 -0.31
C GLY A 66 -6.86 -11.85 -1.79
N ILE A 67 -7.09 -10.91 -2.72
CA ILE A 67 -6.81 -11.11 -4.15
C ILE A 67 -5.40 -10.70 -4.55
N ASP A 68 -4.64 -10.10 -3.62
CA ASP A 68 -3.26 -9.67 -3.80
C ASP A 68 -2.33 -10.82 -4.22
N ALA A 69 -2.50 -12.03 -3.67
CA ALA A 69 -1.72 -13.21 -4.06
C ALA A 69 -1.81 -13.49 -5.58
N GLN A 70 -3.02 -13.40 -6.15
CA GLN A 70 -3.26 -13.65 -7.58
C GLN A 70 -2.62 -12.55 -8.44
N ILE A 71 -2.73 -11.28 -8.00
CA ILE A 71 -2.14 -10.12 -8.67
C ILE A 71 -0.61 -10.24 -8.69
N LEU A 72 -0.02 -10.63 -7.56
CA LEU A 72 1.43 -10.78 -7.42
C LEU A 72 1.98 -11.92 -8.28
N GLU A 73 1.31 -13.07 -8.32
CA GLU A 73 1.67 -14.17 -9.22
C GLU A 73 1.59 -13.78 -10.70
N ALA A 74 0.55 -13.04 -11.10
CA ALA A 74 0.45 -12.51 -12.45
C ALA A 74 1.62 -11.57 -12.79
N ARG A 75 2.03 -10.70 -11.86
CA ARG A 75 3.19 -9.80 -12.04
C ARG A 75 4.50 -10.57 -12.16
N LYS A 76 4.72 -11.62 -11.37
CA LYS A 76 5.90 -12.50 -11.51
C LYS A 76 6.01 -13.05 -12.92
N LYS A 77 4.91 -13.54 -13.49
CA LYS A 77 4.86 -14.06 -14.87
C LYS A 77 5.24 -12.99 -15.88
N VAL A 78 4.63 -11.80 -15.80
CA VAL A 78 4.93 -10.68 -16.69
C VAL A 78 6.42 -10.29 -16.63
N TYR A 79 6.99 -10.17 -15.43
CA TYR A 79 8.40 -9.81 -15.24
C TYR A 79 9.36 -10.87 -15.79
N ARG A 80 9.04 -12.16 -15.59
CA ARG A 80 9.84 -13.28 -16.14
C ARG A 80 9.81 -13.26 -17.66
N GLU A 81 8.65 -13.10 -18.28
CA GLU A 81 8.52 -13.07 -19.74
C GLU A 81 9.15 -11.83 -20.36
N ALA A 82 9.06 -10.67 -19.70
CA ALA A 82 9.72 -9.45 -20.16
C ALA A 82 11.25 -9.61 -20.13
N ARG A 83 11.81 -10.22 -19.08
CA ARG A 83 13.26 -10.47 -18.97
C ARG A 83 13.74 -11.50 -19.99
N LYS A 84 12.96 -12.55 -20.28
CA LYS A 84 13.29 -13.52 -21.33
C LYS A 84 13.39 -12.86 -22.70
N ARG A 85 12.47 -11.93 -23.01
CA ARG A 85 12.43 -11.23 -24.30
C ARG A 85 13.59 -10.26 -24.52
N HIS A 86 14.04 -9.60 -23.45
CA HIS A 86 14.99 -8.49 -23.53
C HIS A 86 16.03 -8.53 -22.40
N PRO A 87 16.80 -9.62 -22.23
CA PRO A 87 17.68 -9.78 -21.07
C PRO A 87 18.66 -8.60 -20.86
N GLU A 88 19.05 -7.91 -21.93
CA GLU A 88 19.93 -6.75 -21.94
C GLU A 88 19.43 -5.55 -21.10
N ARG A 89 18.12 -5.39 -20.91
CA ARG A 89 17.59 -4.27 -20.10
C ARG A 89 17.64 -4.53 -18.59
N TRP A 90 18.04 -5.73 -18.16
CA TRP A 90 18.03 -6.14 -16.75
C TRP A 90 19.46 -6.33 -16.24
N SER A 91 19.96 -5.33 -15.50
CA SER A 91 21.26 -5.40 -14.82
C SER A 91 21.20 -6.04 -13.43
N LYS A 92 20.00 -6.16 -12.84
CA LYS A 92 19.75 -6.68 -11.49
C LYS A 92 18.73 -7.81 -11.52
N GLN A 93 18.54 -8.45 -10.35
CA GLN A 93 17.47 -9.42 -10.16
C GLN A 93 16.08 -8.77 -10.40
N LEU A 94 15.10 -9.63 -10.71
CA LEU A 94 13.72 -9.18 -10.87
C LEU A 94 13.23 -8.56 -9.55
N ARG A 95 12.32 -7.59 -9.67
CA ARG A 95 11.64 -7.03 -8.51
C ARG A 95 10.95 -8.16 -7.74
N ASP A 96 11.10 -8.13 -6.42
CA ASP A 96 10.45 -9.07 -5.52
C ASP A 96 8.95 -8.79 -5.43
N TRP A 97 8.18 -9.78 -5.91
CA TRP A 97 6.73 -9.84 -5.88
C TRP A 97 6.22 -10.98 -4.99
N GLU A 98 7.02 -11.45 -4.05
CA GLU A 98 6.56 -12.43 -3.06
C GLU A 98 5.47 -11.83 -2.16
N LEU A 99 4.50 -12.68 -1.80
CA LEU A 99 3.39 -12.30 -0.95
C LEU A 99 3.92 -12.03 0.46
N ILE A 100 3.63 -10.84 0.98
CA ILE A 100 3.91 -10.51 2.37
C ILE A 100 2.88 -11.26 3.22
N GLN A 101 3.32 -12.16 4.10
CA GLN A 101 2.42 -12.96 4.94
C GLN A 101 1.91 -12.17 6.15
N ALA A 102 2.85 -11.57 6.89
CA ALA A 102 2.55 -10.78 8.08
C ALA A 102 3.41 -9.53 8.12
N VAL A 103 2.88 -8.47 8.72
CA VAL A 103 3.61 -7.24 9.03
C VAL A 103 3.40 -6.96 10.51
N TYR A 104 4.49 -6.82 11.25
CA TYR A 104 4.48 -6.52 12.66
C TYR A 104 4.75 -5.04 12.90
N LEU A 105 4.09 -4.55 13.92
CA LEU A 105 3.86 -3.15 14.18
C LEU A 105 4.79 -2.63 15.28
N ASN A 106 5.02 -3.51 16.23
CA ASN A 106 6.03 -3.41 17.26
C ASN A 106 6.45 -4.86 17.57
N PRO A 107 7.46 -5.41 16.86
CA PRO A 107 7.94 -6.75 17.18
C PRO A 107 8.52 -6.72 18.59
N GLU A 108 8.12 -7.68 19.43
CA GLU A 108 8.78 -7.83 20.74
C GLU A 108 10.26 -8.10 20.48
N LYS A 109 11.14 -7.35 21.16
CA LYS A 109 12.56 -7.69 21.15
C LYS A 109 12.66 -9.04 21.86
N GLU A 110 13.22 -10.06 21.20
CA GLU A 110 13.61 -11.28 21.90
C GLU A 110 14.45 -10.86 23.11
N ALA A 111 14.04 -11.33 24.30
CA ALA A 111 14.82 -11.12 25.51
C ALA A 111 16.21 -11.73 25.27
N ALA A 112 17.23 -10.88 25.31
CA ALA A 112 18.63 -11.26 25.15
C ALA A 112 19.11 -12.18 26.29
#